data_AF-A0A353CBP1-F1
#
_entry.id   AF-A0A353CBP1-F1
#
_cell.length_a   1.000
_cell.length_b   1.000
_cell.length_c   1.000
_cell.angle_alpha   90.00
_cell.angle_beta   90.00
_cell.angle_gamma   90.00
#
_symmetry.space_group_name_H-M   'P 1'
#
loop_
_entity.id
_entity.type
_entity.pdbx_description
1 polymer ?
#
loop_
_entity_poly.entity_id
_entity_poly.type
_entity_poly.pdbx_seq_one_letter_code
_entity_poly.pdbx_strand_id
1 'polypeptide(L)'
;WFQIIMPWHSGDGQTDQQRMVPPIAIQILVLVFSFLIGIGIIVLSWHNFRSGRGDIGGSVRVMVCFFIVSFFSGLFLADHSISLVGEMWILLVILRNSVFLSVLVGLMYSALEPQIRRMWPELLISWSRLVAGDVRDPMIGRDILMGALLGTVVYAIGTLHAFLPHWLMGEPTPTASHYFRWDGFLPGVADSFSWLPAALLSTLIITFVIFIFLFITRRKWIAIVVFACVFGLGGGGGFGRWGDLPLGVELFVLLLMVGIMIAALMRFGIVGLLVYQLFYFTLANRPFIFNPESIYFEASIAGLLVTLAIVAYGFVVSLGGARFDLGRLLDPSPGS
;
A
#
# COMPACT_ATOMS: atom_id res chain seq x y z
N TRP A 1 1.69 -24.18 25.43
CA TRP A 1 0.78 -25.32 25.52
C TRP A 1 0.27 -25.60 24.12
N PHE A 2 0.34 -26.84 23.63
CA PHE A 2 -0.22 -27.21 22.32
C PHE A 2 -1.62 -27.77 22.53
N GLN A 3 -2.60 -27.22 21.82
CA GLN A 3 -3.97 -27.75 21.81
C GLN A 3 -4.16 -28.56 20.53
N ILE A 4 -4.41 -29.86 20.68
CA ILE A 4 -4.71 -30.74 19.55
C ILE A 4 -6.20 -30.62 19.27
N ILE A 5 -6.56 -29.95 18.17
CA ILE A 5 -7.95 -29.84 17.72
C ILE A 5 -8.28 -31.08 16.90
N MET A 6 -9.18 -31.92 17.41
CA MET A 6 -9.60 -33.14 16.71
C MET A 6 -10.58 -32.81 15.56
N PRO A 7 -10.63 -33.61 14.48
CA PRO A 7 -11.41 -33.30 13.27
C PRO A 7 -12.92 -33.06 13.50
N TRP A 8 -13.49 -33.63 14.56
CA TRP A 8 -14.91 -33.47 14.94
C TRP A 8 -15.17 -32.30 15.90
N HIS A 9 -14.14 -31.60 16.38
CA HIS A 9 -14.25 -30.30 17.05
C HIS A 9 -14.31 -29.11 16.06
N SER A 10 -14.45 -29.40 14.77
CA SER A 10 -14.51 -28.41 13.67
C SER A 10 -15.70 -27.44 13.75
N GLY A 11 -16.64 -27.64 14.66
CA GLY A 11 -17.75 -26.71 14.91
C GLY A 11 -17.31 -25.36 15.49
N ASP A 12 -16.32 -25.34 16.39
CA ASP A 12 -15.90 -24.11 17.08
C ASP A 12 -14.98 -23.22 16.22
N GLY A 13 -14.21 -23.82 15.31
CA GLY A 13 -13.38 -23.08 14.34
C GLY A 13 -14.18 -22.52 13.16
N GLN A 14 -15.27 -23.19 12.77
CA GLN A 14 -16.16 -22.70 11.70
C GLN A 14 -16.98 -21.50 12.15
N THR A 15 -17.39 -21.41 13.42
CA THR A 15 -18.08 -20.23 13.97
C THR A 15 -17.18 -19.00 14.03
N ASP A 16 -15.90 -19.14 14.35
CA ASP A 16 -14.95 -18.02 14.33
C ASP A 16 -14.56 -17.61 12.89
N GLN A 17 -14.38 -18.54 11.96
CA GLN A 17 -14.21 -18.19 10.54
C GLN A 17 -15.47 -17.54 9.93
N GLN A 18 -16.68 -17.98 10.30
CA GLN A 18 -17.93 -17.34 9.88
C GLN A 18 -18.10 -15.92 10.46
N ARG A 19 -17.58 -15.63 11.66
CA ARG A 19 -17.55 -14.27 12.22
C ARG A 19 -16.61 -13.32 11.45
N MET A 20 -15.59 -13.85 10.79
CA MET A 20 -14.63 -13.05 10.00
C MET A 20 -15.12 -12.71 8.59
N VAL A 21 -16.16 -13.37 8.09
CA VAL A 21 -16.72 -13.12 6.76
C VAL A 21 -17.76 -12.00 6.86
N PRO A 22 -17.57 -10.85 6.19
CA PRO A 22 -18.55 -9.78 6.19
C PRO A 22 -19.92 -10.30 5.72
N PRO A 23 -21.04 -9.79 6.25
CA PRO A 23 -22.37 -10.14 5.76
C PRO A 23 -22.44 -10.08 4.24
N ILE A 24 -23.15 -11.01 3.61
CA ILE A 24 -23.28 -11.11 2.13
C ILE A 24 -23.69 -9.75 1.51
N ALA A 25 -24.54 -8.99 2.20
CA ALA A 25 -24.93 -7.64 1.78
C ALA A 25 -23.73 -6.69 1.63
N ILE A 26 -22.77 -6.72 2.56
CA ILE A 26 -21.54 -5.91 2.48
C ILE A 26 -20.68 -6.39 1.30
N GLN A 27 -20.56 -7.70 1.08
CA GLN A 27 -19.79 -8.22 -0.05
C GLN A 27 -20.38 -7.80 -1.39
N ILE A 28 -21.71 -7.91 -1.55
CA ILE A 28 -22.43 -7.45 -2.74
C ILE A 28 -22.22 -5.94 -2.92
N LEU A 29 -22.31 -5.14 -1.86
CA LEU A 29 -22.08 -3.70 -1.91
C LEU A 29 -20.66 -3.38 -2.39
N VAL A 30 -19.64 -4.03 -1.83
CA VAL A 30 -18.23 -3.88 -2.22
C VAL A 30 -18.02 -4.29 -3.68
N LEU A 31 -18.66 -5.37 -4.13
CA LEU A 31 -18.59 -5.85 -5.50
C LEU A 31 -19.20 -4.82 -6.47
N VAL A 32 -20.43 -4.37 -6.20
CA VAL A 32 -21.10 -3.34 -7.00
C VAL A 32 -20.28 -2.06 -7.07
N PHE A 33 -19.76 -1.61 -5.92
CA PHE A 33 -18.91 -0.42 -5.86
C PHE A 33 -17.63 -0.58 -6.69
N SER A 34 -16.99 -1.76 -6.64
CA SER A 34 -15.80 -2.07 -7.44
C SER A 34 -16.10 -2.05 -8.94
N PHE A 35 -17.25 -2.60 -9.36
CA PHE A 35 -17.70 -2.53 -10.76
C PHE A 35 -17.98 -1.10 -11.21
N LEU A 36 -18.65 -0.28 -10.38
CA LEU A 36 -18.92 1.12 -10.70
C LEU A 36 -17.61 1.93 -10.84
N ILE A 37 -16.63 1.69 -9.97
CA ILE A 37 -15.28 2.28 -10.10
C ILE A 37 -14.64 1.84 -11.41
N GLY A 38 -14.67 0.55 -11.75
CA GLY A 38 -14.11 0.02 -12.98
C GLY A 38 -14.71 0.67 -14.23
N ILE A 39 -16.05 0.78 -14.28
CA ILE A 39 -16.75 1.47 -15.37
C ILE A 39 -16.35 2.94 -15.42
N GLY A 40 -16.29 3.62 -14.27
CA GLY A 40 -15.85 5.01 -14.17
C GLY A 40 -14.45 5.24 -14.73
N ILE A 41 -13.50 4.36 -14.41
CA ILE A 41 -12.12 4.40 -14.92
C ILE A 41 -12.13 4.31 -16.46
N ILE A 42 -12.85 3.32 -17.02
CA ILE A 42 -12.90 3.09 -18.47
C ILE A 42 -13.52 4.30 -19.19
N VAL A 43 -14.67 4.77 -18.72
CA VAL A 43 -15.40 5.90 -19.33
C VAL A 43 -14.57 7.19 -19.27
N LEU A 44 -13.96 7.50 -18.13
CA LEU A 44 -13.13 8.70 -17.97
C LEU A 44 -11.84 8.61 -18.80
N SER A 45 -11.16 7.46 -18.79
CA SER A 45 -9.97 7.25 -19.61
C SER A 45 -10.30 7.41 -21.10
N TRP A 46 -11.38 6.80 -21.58
CA TRP A 46 -11.84 6.92 -22.96
C TRP A 46 -12.18 8.37 -23.32
N HIS A 47 -12.93 9.06 -22.46
CA HIS A 47 -13.28 10.46 -22.66
C HIS A 47 -12.04 11.36 -22.72
N ASN A 48 -11.06 11.13 -21.85
CA ASN A 48 -9.81 11.88 -21.80
C ASN A 48 -8.97 11.66 -23.07
N PHE A 49 -8.88 10.42 -23.55
CA PHE A 49 -8.19 10.10 -24.80
C PHE A 49 -8.87 10.74 -26.01
N ARG A 50 -10.19 10.62 -26.14
CA ARG A 50 -10.93 11.23 -27.25
C ARG A 50 -10.85 12.75 -27.25
N SER A 51 -10.73 13.35 -26.08
CA SER A 51 -10.60 14.81 -25.92
C SER A 51 -9.17 15.33 -26.16
N GLY A 52 -8.19 14.44 -26.42
CA GLY A 52 -6.78 14.82 -26.56
C GLY A 52 -6.14 15.37 -25.28
N ARG A 53 -6.72 15.07 -24.11
CA ARG A 53 -6.30 15.63 -22.80
C ARG A 53 -5.44 14.71 -21.96
N GLY A 54 -5.37 13.42 -22.27
CA GLY A 54 -4.59 12.42 -21.50
C GLY A 54 -3.11 12.34 -21.92
N ASP A 55 -2.20 12.10 -20.97
CA ASP A 55 -0.80 11.77 -21.27
C ASP A 55 -0.68 10.29 -21.62
N ILE A 56 -0.74 9.99 -22.92
CA ILE A 56 -0.53 8.63 -23.44
C ILE A 56 0.89 8.16 -23.10
N GLY A 57 1.88 9.04 -23.16
CA GLY A 57 3.27 8.69 -22.90
C GLY A 57 3.50 8.30 -21.44
N GLY A 58 2.98 9.10 -20.51
CA GLY A 58 2.98 8.80 -19.08
C GLY A 58 2.24 7.50 -18.77
N SER A 59 1.03 7.32 -19.32
CA SER A 59 0.25 6.09 -19.12
C SER A 59 1.02 4.84 -19.55
N VAL A 60 1.61 4.83 -20.75
CA VAL A 60 2.38 3.68 -21.25
C VAL A 60 3.61 3.41 -20.39
N ARG A 61 4.33 4.44 -19.93
CA ARG A 61 5.48 4.23 -19.02
C ARG A 61 5.04 3.56 -17.72
N VAL A 62 3.97 4.05 -17.11
CA VAL A 62 3.43 3.47 -15.86
C VAL A 62 2.98 2.02 -16.10
N MET A 63 2.31 1.73 -17.21
CA MET A 63 1.93 0.36 -17.60
C MET A 63 3.14 -0.56 -17.71
N VAL A 64 4.17 -0.15 -18.46
CA VAL A 64 5.36 -0.96 -18.70
C VAL A 64 6.14 -1.18 -17.40
N CYS A 65 6.35 -0.13 -16.59
CA CYS A 65 7.01 -0.26 -15.30
C CYS A 65 6.23 -1.20 -14.37
N PHE A 66 4.91 -1.05 -14.29
CA PHE A 66 4.05 -1.91 -13.47
C PHE A 66 4.12 -3.37 -13.95
N PHE A 67 4.04 -3.59 -15.26
CA PHE A 67 4.12 -4.92 -15.86
C PHE A 67 5.43 -5.61 -15.53
N ILE A 68 6.57 -4.93 -15.74
CA ILE A 68 7.91 -5.48 -15.46
C ILE A 68 8.02 -5.87 -13.98
N VAL A 69 7.70 -4.95 -13.07
CA VAL A 69 7.81 -5.23 -11.63
C VAL A 69 6.89 -6.38 -11.21
N SER A 70 5.63 -6.37 -11.66
CA SER A 70 4.66 -7.42 -11.33
C SER A 70 5.06 -8.77 -11.89
N PHE A 71 5.52 -8.81 -13.14
CA PHE A 71 5.89 -10.04 -13.83
C PHE A 71 7.10 -10.70 -13.19
N PHE A 72 8.18 -9.94 -12.95
CA PHE A 72 9.38 -10.48 -12.32
C PHE A 72 9.18 -10.80 -10.84
N SER A 73 8.39 -10.01 -10.12
CA SER A 73 8.03 -10.36 -8.73
C SER A 73 7.26 -11.67 -8.69
N GLY A 74 6.28 -11.84 -9.59
CA GLY A 74 5.53 -13.10 -9.72
C GLY A 74 6.43 -14.27 -10.11
N LEU A 75 7.40 -14.04 -11.01
CA LEU A 75 8.35 -15.06 -11.43
C LEU A 75 9.27 -15.51 -10.29
N PHE A 76 9.79 -14.59 -9.48
CA PHE A 76 10.71 -14.94 -8.38
C PHE A 76 10.02 -15.53 -7.15
N LEU A 77 8.72 -15.31 -6.98
CA LEU A 77 7.96 -15.73 -5.79
C LEU A 77 6.99 -16.89 -6.07
N ALA A 78 6.93 -17.39 -7.31
CA ALA A 78 6.09 -18.51 -7.66
C ALA A 78 6.65 -19.83 -7.15
N ASP A 79 5.76 -20.71 -6.70
CA ASP A 79 6.10 -22.10 -6.42
C ASP A 79 6.18 -22.86 -7.74
N HIS A 80 7.36 -22.84 -8.35
CA HIS A 80 7.60 -23.48 -9.64
C HIS A 80 7.29 -24.98 -9.61
N SER A 81 6.72 -25.46 -10.71
CA SER A 81 6.38 -26.88 -10.83
C SER A 81 7.52 -27.64 -11.48
N ILE A 82 7.80 -28.85 -11.00
CA ILE A 82 8.72 -29.78 -11.68
C ILE A 82 8.12 -30.22 -13.04
N SER A 83 6.78 -30.19 -13.18
CA SER A 83 6.11 -30.57 -14.42
C SER A 83 6.06 -29.40 -15.40
N LEU A 84 6.36 -29.66 -16.68
CA LEU A 84 6.28 -28.64 -17.72
C LEU A 84 4.89 -28.02 -17.85
N VAL A 85 3.83 -28.84 -17.74
CA VAL A 85 2.44 -28.35 -17.83
C VAL A 85 2.10 -27.46 -16.63
N GLY A 86 2.50 -27.85 -15.42
CA GLY A 86 2.31 -27.01 -14.23
C GLY A 86 3.06 -25.69 -14.32
N GLU A 87 4.29 -25.72 -14.86
CA GLU A 87 5.10 -24.53 -15.05
C GLU A 87 4.48 -23.58 -16.09
N MET A 88 3.98 -24.12 -17.21
CA MET A 88 3.23 -23.32 -18.19
C MET A 88 1.99 -22.65 -17.56
N TRP A 89 1.26 -23.35 -16.68
CA TRP A 89 0.12 -22.76 -15.98
C TRP A 89 0.53 -21.62 -15.04
N ILE A 90 1.62 -21.78 -14.30
CA ILE A 90 2.15 -20.73 -13.42
C ILE A 90 2.54 -19.49 -14.23
N LEU A 91 3.30 -19.67 -15.32
CA LEU A 91 3.70 -18.58 -16.20
C LEU A 91 2.49 -17.86 -16.82
N LEU A 92 1.46 -18.60 -17.24
CA LEU A 92 0.23 -18.01 -17.76
C LEU A 92 -0.52 -17.20 -16.69
N VAL A 93 -0.55 -17.66 -15.44
CA VAL A 93 -1.17 -16.92 -14.33
C VAL A 93 -0.40 -15.63 -14.03
N ILE A 94 0.92 -15.68 -13.96
CA ILE A 94 1.77 -14.50 -13.75
C ILE A 94 1.57 -13.49 -14.89
N LEU A 95 1.61 -13.97 -16.14
CA LEU A 95 1.41 -13.12 -17.32
C LEU A 95 0.03 -12.49 -17.32
N ARG A 96 -1.03 -13.30 -17.12
CA ARG A 96 -2.43 -12.83 -17.07
C ARG A 96 -2.59 -11.73 -16.03
N ASN A 97 -2.13 -11.96 -14.80
CA ASN A 97 -2.29 -11.00 -13.70
C ASN A 97 -1.47 -9.72 -13.97
N SER A 98 -0.24 -9.85 -14.46
CA SER A 98 0.65 -8.71 -14.74
C SER A 98 0.11 -7.85 -15.88
N VAL A 99 -0.33 -8.45 -16.99
CA VAL A 99 -0.94 -7.72 -18.11
C VAL A 99 -2.24 -7.04 -17.66
N PHE A 100 -3.15 -7.80 -17.04
CA PHE A 100 -4.45 -7.26 -16.61
C PHE A 100 -4.30 -6.05 -15.68
N LEU A 101 -3.47 -6.19 -14.63
CA LEU A 101 -3.28 -5.11 -13.66
C LEU A 101 -2.49 -3.94 -14.25
N SER A 102 -1.51 -4.18 -15.12
CA SER A 102 -0.79 -3.09 -15.79
C SER A 102 -1.71 -2.24 -16.66
N VAL A 103 -2.60 -2.87 -17.44
CA VAL A 103 -3.61 -2.16 -18.25
C VAL A 103 -4.56 -1.37 -17.36
N LEU A 104 -5.06 -1.99 -16.28
CA LEU A 104 -5.93 -1.31 -15.32
C LEU A 104 -5.26 -0.06 -14.74
N VAL A 105 -4.01 -0.18 -14.29
CA VAL A 105 -3.22 0.93 -13.75
C VAL A 105 -3.00 2.03 -14.80
N GLY A 106 -2.71 1.66 -16.04
CA GLY A 106 -2.59 2.60 -17.15
C GLY A 106 -3.87 3.40 -17.42
N LEU A 107 -5.03 2.72 -17.38
CA LEU A 107 -6.34 3.34 -17.52
C LEU A 107 -6.66 4.24 -16.33
N MET A 108 -6.35 3.81 -15.10
CA MET A 108 -6.51 4.64 -13.91
C MET A 108 -5.67 5.90 -13.98
N TYR A 109 -4.40 5.78 -14.40
CA TYR A 109 -3.51 6.91 -14.59
C TYR A 109 -4.09 7.91 -15.61
N SER A 110 -4.48 7.41 -16.80
CA SER A 110 -5.10 8.22 -17.87
C SER A 110 -6.43 8.86 -17.46
N ALA A 111 -7.20 8.18 -16.63
CA ALA A 111 -8.46 8.68 -16.09
C ALA A 111 -8.26 9.74 -15.01
N LEU A 112 -7.15 9.71 -14.28
CA LEU A 112 -6.87 10.62 -13.18
C LEU A 112 -6.17 11.89 -13.63
N GLU A 113 -5.11 11.74 -14.41
CA GLU A 113 -4.12 12.78 -14.60
C GLU A 113 -4.71 14.10 -15.11
N PRO A 114 -5.59 14.17 -16.12
CA PRO A 114 -6.13 15.45 -16.59
C PRO A 114 -6.92 16.19 -15.51
N GLN A 115 -7.67 15.44 -14.69
CA GLN A 115 -8.49 15.97 -13.60
C GLN A 115 -7.60 16.46 -12.46
N ILE A 116 -6.58 15.69 -12.09
CA ILE A 116 -5.61 16.11 -11.06
C ILE A 116 -4.87 17.36 -11.53
N ARG A 117 -4.37 17.37 -12.77
CA ARG A 117 -3.63 18.51 -13.33
C ARG A 117 -4.46 19.80 -13.34
N ARG A 118 -5.78 19.69 -13.56
CA ARG A 118 -6.69 20.84 -13.56
C ARG A 118 -6.99 21.39 -12.16
N MET A 119 -7.19 20.52 -11.18
CA MET A 119 -7.69 20.93 -9.86
C MET A 119 -6.59 21.03 -8.79
N TRP A 120 -5.57 20.17 -8.86
CA TRP A 120 -4.53 20.01 -7.85
C TRP A 120 -3.18 19.68 -8.52
N PRO A 121 -2.64 20.59 -9.36
CA PRO A 121 -1.41 20.33 -10.12
C PRO A 121 -0.22 19.97 -9.21
N GLU A 122 -0.19 20.49 -7.98
CA GLU A 122 0.83 20.23 -6.96
C GLU A 122 1.01 18.73 -6.66
N LEU A 123 -0.08 17.94 -6.68
CA LEU A 123 -0.04 16.51 -6.38
C LEU A 123 0.74 15.68 -7.43
N LEU A 124 0.88 16.22 -8.64
CA LEU A 124 1.54 15.59 -9.77
C LEU A 124 2.98 16.06 -9.99
N ILE A 125 3.48 17.04 -9.24
CA ILE A 125 4.80 17.62 -9.58
C ILE A 125 5.91 16.58 -9.36
N SER A 126 6.00 15.96 -8.18
CA SER A 126 7.01 14.93 -7.92
C SER A 126 6.79 13.68 -8.77
N TRP A 127 5.53 13.32 -9.01
CA TRP A 127 5.17 12.18 -9.86
C TRP A 127 5.57 12.38 -11.33
N SER A 128 5.27 13.54 -11.92
CA SER A 128 5.60 13.83 -13.32
C SER A 128 7.10 13.85 -13.56
N ARG A 129 7.88 14.37 -12.60
CA ARG A 129 9.35 14.31 -12.60
C ARG A 129 9.86 12.87 -12.52
N LEU A 130 9.30 12.06 -11.63
CA LEU A 130 9.64 10.64 -11.50
C LEU A 130 9.38 9.88 -12.81
N VAL A 131 8.21 10.06 -13.43
CA VAL A 131 7.85 9.44 -14.71
C VAL A 131 8.68 9.98 -15.87
N ALA A 132 9.16 11.23 -15.79
CA ALA A 132 10.10 11.81 -16.74
C ALA A 132 11.53 11.27 -16.59
N GLY A 133 11.84 10.56 -15.50
CA GLY A 133 13.16 9.99 -15.22
C GLY A 133 14.06 10.90 -14.39
N ASP A 134 13.57 12.03 -13.88
CA ASP A 134 14.32 12.96 -13.03
C ASP A 134 14.33 12.46 -11.57
N VAL A 135 14.92 11.29 -11.36
CA VAL A 135 14.88 10.58 -10.06
C VAL A 135 15.68 11.27 -8.95
N ARG A 136 16.54 12.24 -9.30
CA ARG A 136 17.42 12.98 -8.38
C ARG A 136 16.82 14.32 -7.92
N ASP A 137 15.57 14.60 -8.26
CA ASP A 137 14.90 15.80 -7.78
C ASP A 137 14.72 15.76 -6.25
N PRO A 138 15.14 16.80 -5.50
CA PRO A 138 15.05 16.84 -4.03
C PRO A 138 13.63 16.67 -3.50
N MET A 139 12.63 17.09 -4.27
CA MET A 139 11.23 16.94 -3.89
C MET A 139 10.80 15.48 -3.85
N ILE A 140 11.32 14.65 -4.77
CA ILE A 140 11.10 13.20 -4.74
C ILE A 140 11.72 12.61 -3.47
N GLY A 141 12.95 13.01 -3.12
CA GLY A 141 13.63 12.57 -1.90
C GLY A 141 12.82 12.90 -0.64
N ARG A 142 12.34 14.14 -0.53
CA ARG A 142 11.47 14.58 0.57
C ARG A 142 10.18 13.77 0.64
N ASP A 143 9.49 13.61 -0.49
CA ASP A 143 8.20 12.90 -0.55
C ASP A 143 8.38 11.42 -0.19
N ILE A 144 9.51 10.78 -0.59
CA ILE A 144 9.89 9.43 -0.18
C ILE A 144 10.06 9.35 1.34
N LEU A 145 10.87 10.23 1.95
CA LEU A 145 11.10 10.21 3.39
C LEU A 145 9.82 10.39 4.19
N MET A 146 8.99 11.36 3.80
CA MET A 146 7.74 11.63 4.49
C MET A 146 6.71 10.51 4.28
N GLY A 147 6.64 9.92 3.09
CA GLY A 147 5.83 8.73 2.84
C GLY A 147 6.26 7.57 3.73
N ALA A 148 7.56 7.28 3.79
CA ALA A 148 8.12 6.22 4.62
C ALA A 148 7.81 6.41 6.11
N LEU A 149 7.99 7.63 6.62
CA LEU A 149 7.67 7.98 8.01
C LEU A 149 6.18 7.78 8.30
N LEU A 150 5.30 8.36 7.49
CA LEU A 150 3.86 8.31 7.73
C LEU A 150 3.30 6.88 7.60
N GLY A 151 3.80 6.09 6.64
CA GLY A 151 3.40 4.69 6.46
C GLY A 151 3.82 3.84 7.67
N THR A 152 5.03 4.07 8.18
CA THR A 152 5.53 3.42 9.40
C THR A 152 4.73 3.81 10.63
N VAL A 153 4.40 5.09 10.80
CA VAL A 153 3.58 5.58 11.91
C VAL A 153 2.18 4.97 11.87
N VAL A 154 1.53 4.91 10.71
CA VAL A 154 0.20 4.30 10.60
C VAL A 154 0.23 2.80 10.86
N TYR A 155 1.26 2.11 10.39
CA TYR A 155 1.45 0.71 10.76
C TYR A 155 1.60 0.55 12.28
N ALA A 156 2.46 1.35 12.92
CA ALA A 156 2.67 1.30 14.37
C ALA A 156 1.38 1.59 15.17
N ILE A 157 0.55 2.53 14.71
CA ILE A 157 -0.78 2.79 15.30
C ILE A 157 -1.67 1.54 15.18
N GLY A 158 -1.71 0.90 14.02
CA GLY A 158 -2.50 -0.32 13.79
C GLY A 158 -2.01 -1.49 14.63
N THR A 159 -0.71 -1.70 14.73
CA THR A 159 -0.10 -2.72 15.60
C THR A 159 -0.41 -2.44 17.06
N LEU A 160 -0.23 -1.20 17.54
CA LEU A 160 -0.55 -0.82 18.90
C LEU A 160 -2.03 -1.09 19.21
N HIS A 161 -2.93 -0.70 18.31
CA HIS A 161 -4.36 -0.98 18.43
C HIS A 161 -4.67 -2.48 18.54
N ALA A 162 -4.01 -3.31 17.73
CA ALA A 162 -4.18 -4.76 17.73
C ALA A 162 -3.70 -5.45 19.01
N PHE A 163 -2.60 -4.98 19.61
CA PHE A 163 -2.02 -5.59 20.82
C PHE A 163 -2.56 -4.98 22.13
N LEU A 164 -3.28 -3.86 22.05
CA LEU A 164 -3.82 -3.18 23.23
C LEU A 164 -4.76 -4.07 24.07
N PRO A 165 -5.72 -4.83 23.49
CA PRO A 165 -6.56 -5.75 24.25
C PRO A 165 -5.75 -6.86 24.94
N HIS A 166 -4.76 -7.44 24.25
CA HIS A 166 -3.86 -8.43 24.84
C HIS A 166 -3.13 -7.88 26.08
N TRP A 167 -2.59 -6.66 26.01
CA TRP A 167 -1.84 -6.07 27.12
C TRP A 167 -2.72 -5.60 28.29
N LEU A 168 -3.93 -5.09 28.00
CA LEU A 168 -4.82 -4.53 29.02
C LEU A 168 -5.79 -5.55 29.62
N MET A 169 -6.25 -6.50 28.81
CA MET A 169 -7.33 -7.44 29.15
C MET A 169 -6.83 -8.88 29.30
N GLY A 170 -5.55 -9.15 29.00
CA GLY A 170 -4.95 -10.48 29.12
C GLY A 170 -5.47 -11.48 28.09
N GLU A 171 -6.11 -10.99 27.02
CA GLU A 171 -6.62 -11.82 25.93
C GLU A 171 -5.49 -12.56 25.20
N PRO A 172 -5.77 -13.68 24.52
CA PRO A 172 -4.74 -14.39 23.74
C PRO A 172 -4.06 -13.46 22.74
N THR A 173 -2.74 -13.57 22.60
CA THR A 173 -1.99 -12.83 21.57
C THR A 173 -2.66 -13.05 20.21
N PRO A 174 -2.95 -11.98 19.43
CA PRO A 174 -3.49 -12.14 18.09
C PRO A 174 -2.58 -13.08 17.29
N THR A 175 -3.10 -14.25 16.90
CA THR A 175 -2.36 -15.17 16.04
C THR A 175 -2.25 -14.54 14.67
N ALA A 176 -1.07 -14.04 14.33
CA ALA A 176 -0.77 -13.55 13.00
C ALA A 176 -0.78 -14.73 12.04
N SER A 177 -1.92 -14.97 11.37
CA SER A 177 -2.07 -16.01 10.35
C SER A 177 -1.40 -15.56 9.06
N HIS A 178 -0.08 -15.62 9.01
CA HIS A 178 0.65 -15.33 7.79
C HIS A 178 1.45 -16.57 7.38
N TYR A 179 1.14 -17.05 6.19
CA TYR A 179 1.97 -18.02 5.49
C TYR A 179 3.21 -17.28 4.99
N PHE A 180 4.27 -17.29 5.79
CA PHE A 180 5.55 -16.68 5.42
C PHE A 180 6.28 -17.60 4.45
N ARG A 181 6.41 -17.17 3.20
CA ARG A 181 7.10 -17.90 2.13
C ARG A 181 8.50 -17.32 1.94
N TRP A 182 9.31 -17.32 3.01
CA TRP A 182 10.56 -16.57 3.10
C TRP A 182 11.75 -17.42 3.52
N ASP A 183 12.19 -18.30 2.63
CA ASP A 183 13.41 -19.05 2.87
C ASP A 183 14.58 -18.33 2.18
N GLY A 184 15.40 -17.66 2.99
CA GLY A 184 16.68 -17.08 2.55
C GLY A 184 16.66 -15.61 2.12
N PHE A 185 17.88 -15.05 1.98
CA PHE A 185 18.10 -13.63 1.71
C PHE A 185 17.51 -13.11 0.38
N LEU A 186 17.75 -13.81 -0.74
CA LEU A 186 17.34 -13.36 -2.07
C LEU A 186 15.80 -13.30 -2.25
N PRO A 187 15.03 -14.32 -1.83
CA PRO A 187 13.56 -14.22 -1.79
C PRO A 187 13.07 -13.07 -0.91
N GLY A 188 13.74 -12.77 0.20
CA GLY A 188 13.42 -11.60 1.04
C GLY A 188 13.63 -10.25 0.31
N VAL A 189 14.66 -10.14 -0.53
CA VAL A 189 14.84 -8.97 -1.41
C VAL A 189 13.70 -8.90 -2.43
N ALA A 190 13.42 -10.00 -3.14
CA ALA A 190 12.37 -10.04 -4.16
C ALA A 190 10.98 -9.71 -3.58
N ASP A 191 10.67 -10.25 -2.41
CA ASP A 191 9.43 -9.95 -1.67
C ASP A 191 9.31 -8.47 -1.32
N SER A 192 10.42 -7.77 -1.05
CA SER A 192 10.38 -6.32 -0.76
C SER A 192 9.86 -5.50 -1.96
N PHE A 193 10.18 -5.94 -3.18
CA PHE A 193 9.70 -5.30 -4.41
C PHE A 193 8.32 -5.78 -4.84
N SER A 194 7.87 -6.95 -4.35
CA SER A 194 6.57 -7.54 -4.70
C SER A 194 5.37 -6.72 -4.22
N TRP A 195 5.57 -5.90 -3.18
CA TRP A 195 4.56 -5.00 -2.63
C TRP A 195 4.42 -3.69 -3.40
N LEU A 196 5.39 -3.34 -4.27
CA LEU A 196 5.35 -2.10 -5.04
C LEU A 196 4.15 -2.02 -6.00
N PRO A 197 3.80 -3.07 -6.78
CA PRO A 197 2.57 -3.09 -7.58
C PRO A 197 1.31 -2.88 -6.74
N ALA A 198 1.19 -3.56 -5.60
CA ALA A 198 0.05 -3.40 -4.70
C ALA A 198 -0.02 -1.97 -4.15
N ALA A 199 1.11 -1.41 -3.70
CA ALA A 199 1.19 -0.04 -3.21
C ALA A 199 0.79 0.99 -4.27
N LEU A 200 1.24 0.82 -5.51
CA LEU A 200 0.89 1.70 -6.63
C LEU A 200 -0.60 1.59 -6.99
N LEU A 201 -1.12 0.38 -7.11
CA LEU A 201 -2.55 0.16 -7.37
C LEU A 201 -3.40 0.79 -6.25
N SER A 202 -3.09 0.52 -4.98
CA SER A 202 -3.78 1.11 -3.84
C SER A 202 -3.71 2.64 -3.85
N THR A 203 -2.55 3.22 -4.15
CA THR A 203 -2.36 4.67 -4.24
C THR A 203 -3.27 5.29 -5.31
N LEU A 204 -3.33 4.69 -6.49
CA LEU A 204 -4.20 5.17 -7.57
C LEU A 204 -5.69 4.98 -7.24
N ILE A 205 -6.07 3.86 -6.61
CA ILE A 205 -7.45 3.63 -6.16
C ILE A 205 -7.84 4.69 -5.14
N ILE A 206 -7.03 4.93 -4.12
CA ILE A 206 -7.29 5.91 -3.07
C ILE A 206 -7.41 7.31 -3.67
N THR A 207 -6.48 7.67 -4.55
CA THR A 207 -6.53 8.95 -5.27
C THR A 207 -7.83 9.04 -6.08
N PHE A 208 -8.17 8.03 -6.88
CA PHE A 208 -9.40 8.01 -7.68
C PHE A 208 -10.67 8.14 -6.85
N VAL A 209 -10.77 7.39 -5.76
CA VAL A 209 -11.92 7.43 -4.87
C VAL A 209 -12.04 8.81 -4.21
N ILE A 210 -10.94 9.37 -3.69
CA ILE A 210 -10.92 10.73 -3.11
C ILE A 210 -11.36 11.76 -4.15
N PHE A 211 -10.84 11.68 -5.38
CA PHE A 211 -11.19 12.61 -6.45
C PHE A 211 -12.65 12.52 -6.86
N ILE A 212 -13.21 11.31 -6.98
CA ILE A 212 -14.65 11.11 -7.23
C ILE A 212 -15.49 11.71 -6.11
N PHE A 213 -15.15 11.45 -4.86
CA PHE A 213 -15.92 11.98 -3.74
C PHE A 213 -15.82 13.50 -3.63
N LEU A 214 -14.64 14.09 -3.84
CA LEU A 214 -14.47 15.54 -3.89
C LEU A 214 -15.28 16.15 -5.05
N PHE A 215 -15.36 15.48 -6.19
CA PHE A 215 -16.14 15.91 -7.34
C PHE A 215 -17.66 15.88 -7.05
N ILE A 216 -18.17 14.81 -6.44
CA ILE A 216 -19.60 14.63 -6.15
C ILE A 216 -20.06 15.49 -4.98
N THR A 217 -19.38 15.39 -3.84
CA THR A 217 -19.88 15.98 -2.57
C THR A 217 -19.55 17.45 -2.42
N ARG A 218 -18.53 17.96 -3.16
CA ARG A 218 -17.97 19.32 -3.05
C ARG A 218 -17.50 19.73 -1.65
N ARG A 219 -17.67 18.89 -0.63
CA ARG A 219 -17.33 19.11 0.77
C ARG A 219 -16.27 18.12 1.19
N LYS A 220 -15.05 18.63 1.44
CA LYS A 220 -13.87 17.81 1.75
C LYS A 220 -14.09 16.84 2.93
N TRP A 221 -14.80 17.27 3.97
CA TRP A 221 -15.04 16.43 5.15
C TRP A 221 -15.94 15.21 4.86
N ILE A 222 -16.93 15.34 3.95
CA ILE A 222 -17.81 14.21 3.58
C ILE A 222 -16.99 13.16 2.84
N ALA A 223 -16.10 13.58 1.93
CA ALA A 223 -15.21 12.67 1.23
C ALA A 223 -14.31 11.88 2.21
N ILE A 224 -13.79 12.53 3.26
CA ILE A 224 -12.98 11.88 4.30
C ILE A 224 -13.81 10.82 5.04
N VAL A 225 -15.00 11.17 5.52
CA VAL A 225 -15.86 10.26 6.29
C VAL A 225 -16.31 9.07 5.42
N VAL A 226 -16.77 9.32 4.20
CA VAL A 226 -17.22 8.24 3.31
C VAL A 226 -16.05 7.35 2.91
N PHE A 227 -14.89 7.93 2.59
CA PHE A 227 -13.69 7.14 2.33
C PHE A 227 -13.31 6.30 3.55
N ALA A 228 -13.34 6.87 4.76
CA ALA A 228 -13.07 6.13 5.99
C ALA A 228 -14.06 4.97 6.19
N CYS A 229 -15.36 5.18 5.94
CA CYS A 229 -16.35 4.11 5.98
C CYS A 229 -16.04 3.01 4.95
N VAL A 230 -15.74 3.36 3.70
CA VAL A 230 -15.41 2.37 2.65
C VAL A 230 -14.12 1.63 2.99
N PHE A 231 -13.09 2.34 3.46
CA PHE A 231 -11.79 1.77 3.81
C PHE A 231 -11.88 0.87 5.06
N GLY A 232 -12.63 1.29 6.08
CA GLY A 232 -12.90 0.54 7.30
C GLY A 232 -13.75 -0.70 7.05
N LEU A 233 -14.91 -0.55 6.39
CA LEU A 233 -15.86 -1.63 6.14
C LEU A 233 -15.41 -2.61 5.06
N GLY A 234 -14.57 -2.18 4.11
CA GLY A 234 -14.02 -3.02 3.05
C GLY A 234 -12.88 -3.95 3.50
N GLY A 235 -12.59 -4.02 4.80
CA GLY A 235 -11.55 -4.89 5.38
C GLY A 235 -10.12 -4.31 5.32
N GLY A 236 -9.90 -3.21 4.61
CA GLY A 236 -8.59 -2.55 4.49
C GLY A 236 -8.11 -1.85 5.77
N GLY A 237 -9.05 -1.29 6.56
CA GLY A 237 -8.78 -0.66 7.86
C GLY A 237 -8.90 -1.62 9.05
N GLY A 238 -9.21 -2.90 8.82
CA GLY A 238 -9.40 -3.88 9.89
C GLY A 238 -10.57 -3.58 10.83
N PHE A 239 -11.55 -2.77 10.42
CA PHE A 239 -12.73 -2.50 11.24
C PHE A 239 -13.48 -3.82 11.51
N GLY A 240 -13.66 -4.18 12.78
CA GLY A 240 -14.21 -5.47 13.20
C GLY A 240 -13.26 -6.68 13.09
N ARG A 241 -12.00 -6.52 12.63
CA ARG A 241 -10.96 -7.57 12.78
C ARG A 241 -10.39 -7.64 14.20
N TRP A 242 -10.55 -6.56 14.96
CA TRP A 242 -9.93 -6.34 16.27
C TRP A 242 -11.00 -6.09 17.36
N GLY A 243 -12.21 -6.64 17.15
CA GLY A 243 -13.51 -6.23 17.71
C GLY A 243 -13.70 -6.28 19.22
N ASP A 244 -12.63 -6.13 19.99
CA ASP A 244 -12.56 -6.22 21.43
C ASP A 244 -12.52 -4.82 22.10
N LEU A 245 -12.40 -3.75 21.29
CA LEU A 245 -12.38 -2.36 21.77
C LEU A 245 -13.74 -1.64 21.60
N PRO A 246 -14.07 -0.65 22.44
CA PRO A 246 -15.29 0.15 22.28
C PRO A 246 -15.35 0.83 20.91
N LEU A 247 -16.53 0.84 20.28
CA LEU A 247 -16.77 1.42 18.95
C LEU A 247 -16.19 2.84 18.77
N GLY A 248 -16.25 3.67 19.82
CA GLY A 248 -15.67 5.02 19.78
C GLY A 248 -14.16 5.04 19.57
N VAL A 249 -13.43 4.07 20.16
CA VAL A 249 -11.98 3.90 19.99
C VAL A 249 -11.68 3.41 18.57
N GLU A 250 -12.41 2.41 18.08
CA GLU A 250 -12.25 1.91 16.71
C GLU A 250 -12.45 3.01 15.67
N LEU A 251 -13.53 3.80 15.81
CA LEU A 251 -13.82 4.93 14.92
C LEU A 251 -12.74 6.00 15.00
N PHE A 252 -12.26 6.32 16.19
CA PHE A 252 -11.20 7.31 16.37
C PHE A 252 -9.90 6.87 15.67
N VAL A 253 -9.46 5.62 15.86
CA VAL A 253 -8.25 5.09 15.24
C VAL A 253 -8.39 5.03 13.72
N LEU A 254 -9.53 4.56 13.21
CA LEU A 254 -9.81 4.56 11.77
C LEU A 254 -9.70 5.97 11.17
N LEU A 255 -10.37 6.95 11.78
CA LEU A 255 -10.36 8.34 11.31
C LEU A 255 -8.96 8.95 11.39
N LEU A 256 -8.18 8.61 12.42
CA LEU A 256 -6.80 9.04 12.57
C LEU A 256 -5.92 8.49 11.43
N MET A 257 -5.97 7.17 11.17
CA MET A 257 -5.20 6.52 10.11
C MET A 257 -5.57 7.08 8.73
N VAL A 258 -6.88 7.22 8.44
CA VAL A 258 -7.36 7.81 7.19
C VAL A 258 -6.96 9.28 7.07
N GLY A 259 -7.02 10.04 8.16
CA GLY A 259 -6.59 11.43 8.20
C GLY A 259 -5.11 11.60 7.85
N ILE A 260 -4.25 10.74 8.41
CA ILE A 260 -2.81 10.71 8.09
C ILE A 260 -2.58 10.36 6.62
N MET A 261 -3.29 9.36 6.11
CA MET A 261 -3.17 8.95 4.71
C MET A 261 -3.59 10.06 3.74
N ILE A 262 -4.69 10.75 4.02
CA ILE A 262 -5.14 11.89 3.22
C ILE A 262 -4.15 13.04 3.36
N ALA A 263 -3.61 13.31 4.54
CA ALA A 263 -2.57 14.32 4.72
C ALA A 263 -1.30 13.99 3.91
N ALA A 264 -0.92 12.71 3.82
CA ALA A 264 0.20 12.24 3.01
C ALA A 264 -0.01 12.58 1.52
N LEU A 265 -1.18 12.24 0.97
CA LEU A 265 -1.55 12.59 -0.40
C LEU A 265 -1.51 14.11 -0.61
N MET A 266 -2.18 14.86 0.26
CA MET A 266 -2.40 16.30 0.07
C MET A 266 -1.13 17.15 0.25
N ARG A 267 -0.15 16.69 1.04
CA ARG A 267 1.10 17.42 1.29
C ARG A 267 2.30 16.93 0.47
N PHE A 268 2.36 15.63 0.19
CA PHE A 268 3.52 14.98 -0.46
C PHE A 268 3.16 14.33 -1.81
N GLY A 269 1.93 14.57 -2.29
CA GLY A 269 1.49 14.13 -3.61
C GLY A 269 1.35 12.62 -3.75
N ILE A 270 1.28 12.17 -5.01
CA ILE A 270 1.13 10.75 -5.36
C ILE A 270 2.37 9.95 -4.95
N VAL A 271 3.57 10.52 -5.05
CA VAL A 271 4.82 9.85 -4.66
C VAL A 271 4.84 9.59 -3.16
N GLY A 272 4.49 10.58 -2.34
CA GLY A 272 4.43 10.41 -0.89
C GLY A 272 3.39 9.36 -0.47
N LEU A 273 2.21 9.35 -1.10
CA LEU A 273 1.20 8.32 -0.83
C LEU A 273 1.65 6.93 -1.30
N LEU A 274 2.34 6.82 -2.45
CA LEU A 274 2.91 5.56 -2.95
C LEU A 274 3.88 4.96 -1.93
N VAL A 275 4.81 5.77 -1.43
CA VAL A 275 5.82 5.31 -0.49
C VAL A 275 5.20 5.01 0.88
N TYR A 276 4.20 5.79 1.28
CA TYR A 276 3.36 5.47 2.44
C TYR A 276 2.75 4.06 2.33
N GLN A 277 2.13 3.73 1.19
CA GLN A 277 1.51 2.41 1.00
C GLN A 277 2.55 1.31 0.95
N LEU A 278 3.69 1.56 0.31
CA LEU A 278 4.79 0.60 0.23
C LEU A 278 5.28 0.23 1.62
N PHE A 279 5.61 1.22 2.46
CA PHE A 279 6.08 0.98 3.82
C PHE A 279 5.00 0.32 4.68
N TYR A 280 3.75 0.77 4.59
CA TYR A 280 2.64 0.15 5.31
C TYR A 280 2.48 -1.33 4.93
N PHE A 281 2.46 -1.68 3.63
CA PHE A 281 2.31 -3.07 3.19
C PHE A 281 3.51 -3.94 3.51
N THR A 282 4.73 -3.42 3.34
CA THR A 282 5.94 -4.15 3.72
C THR A 282 5.94 -4.47 5.20
N LEU A 283 5.63 -3.51 6.07
CA LEU A 283 5.59 -3.75 7.53
C LEU A 283 4.40 -4.64 7.92
N ALA A 284 3.23 -4.45 7.31
CA ALA A 284 2.02 -5.21 7.63
C ALA A 284 2.10 -6.68 7.22
N ASN A 285 2.83 -6.99 6.16
CA ASN A 285 2.96 -8.36 5.67
C ASN A 285 4.31 -8.98 6.02
N ARG A 286 5.16 -8.30 6.80
CA ARG A 286 6.49 -8.78 7.23
C ARG A 286 6.77 -8.61 8.72
N PRO A 287 6.79 -9.67 9.54
CA PRO A 287 7.49 -9.63 10.81
C PRO A 287 8.98 -9.51 10.57
N PHE A 288 9.58 -8.54 11.25
CA PHE A 288 11.02 -8.42 11.36
C PHE A 288 11.49 -9.34 12.49
N ILE A 289 11.95 -10.54 12.12
CA ILE A 289 12.43 -11.51 13.09
C ILE A 289 13.95 -11.34 13.20
N PHE A 290 14.40 -10.91 14.38
CA PHE A 290 15.81 -10.68 14.69
C PHE A 290 16.47 -11.85 15.43
N ASN A 291 15.81 -13.01 15.51
CA ASN A 291 16.40 -14.22 16.06
C ASN A 291 17.23 -14.94 14.98
N PRO A 292 18.57 -15.06 15.13
CA PRO A 292 19.43 -15.73 14.15
C PRO A 292 19.10 -17.21 13.92
N GLU A 293 18.44 -17.87 14.87
CA GLU A 293 18.05 -19.29 14.77
C GLU A 293 16.78 -19.50 13.93
N SER A 294 16.07 -18.42 13.60
CA SER A 294 14.87 -18.48 12.78
C SER A 294 15.21 -18.67 11.31
N ILE A 295 14.50 -19.58 10.63
CA ILE A 295 14.57 -19.74 9.17
C ILE A 295 14.24 -18.44 8.40
N TYR A 296 13.53 -17.52 9.03
CA TYR A 296 13.12 -16.23 8.47
C TYR A 296 14.11 -15.09 8.72
N PHE A 297 15.22 -15.33 9.43
CA PHE A 297 16.16 -14.30 9.82
C PHE A 297 16.78 -13.60 8.61
N GLU A 298 17.26 -14.38 7.64
CA GLU A 298 17.91 -13.84 6.44
C GLU A 298 16.97 -12.98 5.60
N ALA A 299 15.72 -13.43 5.43
CA ALA A 299 14.71 -12.68 4.69
C ALA A 299 14.29 -11.39 5.43
N SER A 300 14.24 -11.44 6.77
CA SER A 300 13.97 -10.26 7.61
C SER A 300 15.07 -9.21 7.47
N ILE A 301 16.34 -9.62 7.47
CA ILE A 301 17.48 -8.72 7.23
C ILE A 301 17.44 -8.15 5.82
N ALA A 302 17.25 -8.99 4.80
CA ALA A 302 17.14 -8.55 3.41
C ALA A 302 16.07 -7.45 3.26
N GLY A 303 14.92 -7.69 3.87
CA GLY A 303 13.83 -6.74 3.91
C GLY A 303 14.17 -5.42 4.58
N LEU A 304 14.82 -5.48 5.75
CA LEU A 304 15.28 -4.30 6.48
C LEU A 304 16.32 -3.50 5.68
N LEU A 305 17.24 -4.17 5.01
CA LEU A 305 18.24 -3.51 4.18
C LEU A 305 17.60 -2.79 3.00
N VAL A 306 16.57 -3.38 2.36
CA VAL A 306 15.84 -2.72 1.27
C VAL A 306 15.09 -1.49 1.77
N THR A 307 14.38 -1.58 2.90
CA THR A 307 13.66 -0.41 3.45
C THR A 307 14.63 0.70 3.88
N LEU A 308 15.74 0.35 4.54
CA LEU A 308 16.80 1.30 4.88
C LEU A 308 17.45 1.91 3.63
N ALA A 309 17.65 1.14 2.56
CA ALA A 309 18.18 1.65 1.30
C ALA A 309 17.23 2.67 0.66
N ILE A 310 15.92 2.46 0.72
CA ILE A 310 14.93 3.43 0.22
C ILE A 310 14.95 4.72 1.06
N VAL A 311 15.06 4.61 2.38
CA VAL A 311 15.19 5.78 3.28
C VAL A 311 16.51 6.51 3.02
N ALA A 312 17.63 5.80 2.93
CA ALA A 312 18.93 6.37 2.63
C ALA A 312 18.95 7.06 1.26
N TYR A 313 18.33 6.45 0.25
CA TYR A 313 18.14 7.06 -1.06
C TYR A 313 17.32 8.35 -0.96
N GLY A 314 16.17 8.32 -0.29
CA GLY A 314 15.31 9.49 -0.07
C GLY A 314 16.07 10.62 0.63
N PHE A 315 16.87 10.28 1.63
CA PHE A 315 17.74 11.21 2.34
C PHE A 315 18.80 11.84 1.44
N VAL A 316 19.59 11.02 0.72
CA VAL A 316 20.63 11.51 -0.19
C VAL A 316 20.06 12.41 -1.27
N VAL A 317 18.92 12.02 -1.87
CA VAL A 317 18.26 12.82 -2.91
C VAL A 317 17.67 14.10 -2.35
N SER A 318 17.07 14.07 -1.14
CA SER A 318 16.47 15.26 -0.51
C SER A 318 17.48 16.38 -0.23
N LEU A 319 18.77 16.04 -0.09
CA LEU A 319 19.85 17.00 0.09
C LEU A 319 20.16 17.81 -1.17
N GLY A 320 19.75 17.36 -2.36
CA GLY A 320 19.84 18.13 -3.61
C GLY A 320 21.24 18.61 -4.00
N GLY A 321 22.28 17.87 -3.60
CA GLY A 321 23.67 18.24 -3.84
C GLY A 321 24.27 19.21 -2.81
N ALA A 322 23.49 19.69 -1.83
CA ALA A 322 24.06 20.31 -0.64
C ALA A 322 24.76 19.22 0.19
N ARG A 323 26.07 19.35 0.43
CA ARG A 323 26.79 18.43 1.30
C ARG A 323 26.13 18.45 2.68
N PHE A 324 25.75 17.28 3.19
CA PHE A 324 25.29 17.12 4.56
C PHE A 324 26.42 17.51 5.50
N ASP A 325 26.32 18.70 6.09
CA ASP A 325 27.30 19.23 7.04
C ASP A 325 26.80 19.02 8.46
N LEU A 326 27.29 17.94 9.09
CA LEU A 326 26.96 17.58 10.48
C LEU A 326 27.37 18.69 11.47
N GLY A 327 28.34 19.55 11.10
CA GLY A 327 28.80 20.66 11.92
C GLY A 327 27.73 21.73 12.16
N ARG A 328 26.84 21.96 11.19
CA ARG A 328 25.76 22.96 11.31
C ARG A 328 24.67 22.59 12.32
N LEU A 329 24.52 21.32 12.69
CA LEU A 329 23.59 20.87 13.72
C LEU A 329 24.22 20.90 15.13
N LEU A 330 25.56 20.94 15.19
CA LEU A 330 26.33 20.91 16.44
C LEU A 330 26.83 22.30 16.86
N ASP A 331 26.71 23.31 16.00
CA ASP A 331 26.95 24.72 16.36
C ASP A 331 25.63 25.42 16.74
N PRO A 332 25.33 25.59 18.04
CA PRO A 332 24.34 26.55 18.49
C PRO A 332 25.01 27.93 18.48
N SER A 333 25.32 28.49 17.31
CA SER A 333 25.63 29.92 17.25
C SER A 333 24.31 30.68 17.07
N PRO A 334 23.75 31.32 18.12
CA PRO A 334 22.70 32.28 17.91
C PRO A 334 23.32 33.45 17.14
N GLY A 335 22.63 33.88 16.07
CA GLY A 335 23.02 35.08 15.35
C GLY A 335 23.17 36.26 16.31
N SER A 336 24.33 36.91 16.24
CA SER A 336 24.48 38.33 16.59
C SER A 336 24.21 39.18 15.35
#